data_AF-A0A537Y2D0-F1
#
_entry.id   AF-A0A537Y2D0-F1
#
_cell.length_a   1.000
_cell.length_b   1.000
_cell.length_c   1.000
_cell.angle_alpha   90.00
_cell.angle_beta   90.00
_cell.angle_gamma   90.00
#
_symmetry.space_group_name_H-M   'P 1'
#
loop_
_entity.id
_entity.type
_entity.pdbx_description
1 polymer ?
#
loop_
_entity_poly.entity_id
_entity_poly.type
_entity_poly.pdbx_seq_one_letter_code
_entity_poly.pdbx_strand_id
1 'polypeptide(L)'
;MLRRVLSAALGAALLASMGGVAHAASTNGSGGNMPAYYDGKLFTINFKLLTPDLHNNPSFNIIYQCDACEASGLNFVSVLDAIQGDGFNPIWEEVQINFNPGFQPVQLTSDTDVLAAATSGEITLTDTEEFYRCSVVGPGPK
;
A
#
# COMPACT_ATOMS: atom_id res chain seq x y z
N MET A 1 41.88 -0.24 -57.34
CA MET A 1 43.02 0.47 -56.72
C MET A 1 42.61 0.92 -55.33
N LEU A 2 43.40 0.53 -54.34
CA LEU A 2 43.21 0.71 -52.90
C LEU A 2 43.84 2.05 -52.45
N ARG A 3 43.19 2.80 -51.55
CA ARG A 3 43.78 3.73 -50.53
C ARG A 3 42.64 4.18 -49.59
N ARG A 4 42.53 3.62 -48.37
CA ARG A 4 43.16 4.05 -47.08
C ARG A 4 42.60 5.41 -46.59
N VAL A 5 42.28 5.69 -45.33
CA VAL A 5 42.30 5.02 -44.01
C VAL A 5 41.52 5.94 -43.04
N LEU A 6 40.93 5.32 -42.01
CA LEU A 6 40.34 5.80 -40.75
C LEU A 6 40.67 7.20 -40.18
N SER A 7 39.70 7.78 -39.46
CA SER A 7 39.74 8.21 -38.02
C SER A 7 38.38 8.87 -37.65
N ALA A 8 37.54 8.37 -36.73
CA ALA A 8 37.65 8.16 -35.27
C ALA A 8 36.98 9.30 -34.46
N ALA A 9 36.01 8.93 -33.61
CA ALA A 9 35.64 9.48 -32.29
C ALA A 9 34.11 9.30 -32.08
N LEU A 10 33.65 8.25 -31.39
CA LEU A 10 33.48 8.16 -29.93
C LEU A 10 32.45 9.18 -29.39
N GLY A 11 31.24 8.68 -29.08
CA GLY A 11 30.16 9.47 -28.51
C GLY A 11 29.00 8.62 -28.01
N ALA A 12 29.27 7.51 -27.33
CA ALA A 12 28.25 6.79 -26.56
C ALA A 12 28.14 7.45 -25.18
N ALA A 13 27.39 8.56 -25.11
CA ALA A 13 27.05 9.18 -23.84
C ALA A 13 25.84 8.45 -23.24
N LEU A 14 26.05 7.88 -22.06
CA LEU A 14 25.04 7.23 -21.23
C LEU A 14 23.85 8.18 -21.02
N LEU A 15 22.68 7.82 -21.57
CA LEU A 15 21.42 8.34 -21.06
C LEU A 15 21.05 7.48 -19.85
N ALA A 16 21.45 7.98 -18.67
CA ALA A 16 20.96 7.50 -17.40
C ALA A 16 19.42 7.56 -17.44
N SER A 17 18.78 6.39 -17.49
CA SER A 17 17.36 6.27 -17.25
C SER A 17 17.11 6.74 -15.82
N MET A 18 16.69 8.00 -15.65
CA MET A 18 15.96 8.44 -14.48
C MET A 18 14.64 7.67 -14.49
N GLY A 19 14.68 6.42 -14.03
CA GLY A 19 13.48 5.69 -13.63
C GLY A 19 12.96 6.42 -12.41
N GLY A 20 12.16 7.46 -12.64
CA GLY A 20 11.30 7.97 -11.59
C GLY A 20 10.47 6.79 -11.10
N VAL A 21 10.58 6.49 -9.81
CA VAL A 21 9.60 5.64 -9.13
C VAL A 21 8.26 6.31 -9.34
N ALA A 22 7.53 5.83 -10.35
CA ALA A 22 6.12 6.13 -10.49
C ALA A 22 5.46 5.51 -9.26
N HIS A 23 5.16 6.35 -8.27
CA HIS A 23 4.26 5.95 -7.20
C HIS A 23 2.91 5.80 -7.89
N ALA A 24 2.48 4.56 -8.11
CA ALA A 24 1.11 4.31 -8.48
C ALA A 24 0.28 4.93 -7.36
N ALA A 25 -0.42 6.03 -7.67
CA ALA A 25 -1.35 6.61 -6.72
C ALA A 25 -2.39 5.53 -6.43
N SER A 26 -2.57 5.20 -5.15
CA SER A 26 -3.52 4.17 -4.75
C SER A 26 -4.90 4.53 -5.28
N THR A 27 -5.57 3.58 -5.94
CA THR A 27 -7.00 3.77 -6.27
C THR A 27 -7.88 3.63 -5.02
N ASN A 28 -7.28 3.22 -3.89
CA ASN A 28 -7.92 3.21 -2.59
C ASN A 28 -8.32 4.64 -2.22
N GLY A 29 -9.60 4.82 -1.91
CA GLY A 29 -10.14 6.15 -1.59
C GLY A 29 -10.86 6.87 -2.72
N SER A 30 -10.92 6.30 -3.93
CA SER A 30 -11.74 6.82 -5.05
C SER A 30 -13.25 6.91 -4.72
N GLY A 31 -13.68 6.42 -3.55
CA GLY A 31 -15.04 6.45 -3.06
C GLY A 31 -15.79 5.24 -3.56
N GLY A 32 -15.98 4.24 -2.71
CA GLY A 32 -16.67 3.02 -3.13
C GLY A 32 -16.61 1.90 -2.11
N ASN A 33 -17.23 0.78 -2.46
CA ASN A 33 -17.18 -0.43 -1.67
C ASN A 33 -15.98 -1.27 -2.09
N MET A 34 -15.16 -1.70 -1.12
CA MET A 34 -14.00 -2.57 -1.35
C MET A 34 -13.92 -3.66 -0.26
N PRO A 35 -13.27 -4.80 -0.55
CA PRO A 35 -13.02 -5.80 0.48
C PRO A 35 -11.94 -5.33 1.46
N ALA A 36 -12.06 -5.74 2.72
CA ALA A 36 -10.98 -5.62 3.70
C ALA A 36 -11.04 -6.80 4.68
N TYR A 37 -9.89 -7.24 5.17
CA TYR A 37 -9.78 -8.25 6.22
C TYR A 37 -9.87 -7.63 7.61
N TYR A 38 -10.51 -8.34 8.53
CA TYR A 38 -10.41 -8.13 9.97
C TYR A 38 -10.46 -9.50 10.64
N ASP A 39 -9.45 -9.83 11.45
CA ASP A 39 -9.31 -11.12 12.14
C ASP A 39 -9.58 -12.35 11.27
N GLY A 40 -8.94 -12.40 10.09
CA GLY A 40 -9.06 -13.51 9.15
C GLY A 40 -10.37 -13.54 8.36
N LYS A 41 -11.27 -12.57 8.55
CA LYS A 41 -12.58 -12.49 7.88
C LYS A 41 -12.64 -11.35 6.90
N LEU A 42 -13.21 -11.60 5.72
CA LEU A 42 -13.49 -10.57 4.74
C LEU A 42 -14.77 -9.80 5.09
N PHE A 43 -14.67 -8.50 4.97
CA PHE A 43 -15.76 -7.54 5.09
C PHE A 43 -15.84 -6.68 3.84
N THR A 44 -17.00 -6.06 3.63
CA THR A 44 -17.14 -4.98 2.67
C THR A 44 -17.09 -3.67 3.43
N ILE A 45 -16.16 -2.79 3.05
CA ILE A 45 -16.05 -1.43 3.58
C ILE A 45 -16.42 -0.40 2.53
N ASN A 46 -16.99 0.73 2.94
CA ASN A 46 -17.06 1.93 2.13
C ASN A 46 -15.89 2.83 2.50
N PHE A 47 -15.03 3.14 1.53
CA PHE A 47 -13.77 3.84 1.76
C PHE A 47 -13.67 5.08 0.88
N LYS A 48 -13.39 6.23 1.48
CA LYS A 48 -13.33 7.52 0.78
C LYS A 48 -12.25 8.41 1.38
N LEU A 49 -11.32 8.86 0.53
CA LEU A 49 -10.26 9.77 0.92
C LEU A 49 -10.84 11.09 1.46
N LEU A 50 -10.25 11.57 2.55
CA LEU A 50 -10.50 12.86 3.16
C LEU A 50 -9.40 13.82 2.70
N THR A 51 -9.80 15.05 2.35
CA THR A 51 -8.88 16.10 1.93
C THR A 51 -8.29 16.99 3.04
N PRO A 52 -8.75 16.99 4.32
CA PRO A 52 -7.93 17.52 5.41
C PRO A 52 -6.93 16.47 5.91
N ASP A 53 -5.70 16.91 6.21
CA ASP A 53 -4.80 16.23 7.12
C ASP A 53 -5.43 16.19 8.52
N LEU A 54 -5.48 15.00 9.12
CA LEU A 54 -6.06 14.75 10.43
C LEU A 54 -5.05 14.18 11.45
N HIS A 55 -3.72 14.31 11.26
CA HIS A 55 -2.74 13.82 12.24
C HIS A 55 -2.87 14.45 13.64
N ASN A 56 -3.46 15.65 13.72
CA ASN A 56 -3.76 16.29 15.01
C ASN A 56 -5.06 15.76 15.66
N ASN A 57 -5.81 14.88 14.98
CA ASN A 57 -6.94 14.18 15.55
C ASN A 57 -6.41 12.96 16.32
N PRO A 58 -6.52 12.91 17.66
CA PRO A 58 -5.98 11.81 18.45
C PRO A 58 -6.78 10.51 18.33
N SER A 59 -7.86 10.50 17.53
CA SER A 59 -8.75 9.35 17.42
C SER A 59 -9.04 9.02 15.96
N PHE A 60 -8.35 7.98 15.49
CA PHE A 60 -8.54 7.30 14.22
C PHE A 60 -8.24 5.80 14.38
N ASN A 61 -8.65 5.01 13.40
CA ASN A 61 -8.28 3.60 13.23
C ASN A 61 -7.25 3.45 12.10
N ILE A 62 -6.57 2.31 12.04
CA ILE A 62 -5.57 2.03 11.01
C ILE A 62 -6.11 1.02 10.00
N ILE A 63 -5.96 1.36 8.72
CA ILE A 63 -6.09 0.41 7.61
C ILE A 63 -4.71 0.16 7.01
N TYR A 64 -4.29 -1.09 7.01
CA TYR A 64 -3.03 -1.49 6.43
C TYR A 64 -3.21 -1.87 4.96
N GLN A 65 -2.36 -1.31 4.11
CA GLN A 65 -2.38 -1.53 2.67
C GLN A 65 -0.99 -1.93 2.16
N CYS A 66 -0.91 -2.64 1.04
CA CYS A 66 0.38 -2.94 0.39
C CYS A 66 0.31 -2.68 -1.11
N ASP A 67 0.51 -1.43 -1.54
CA ASP A 67 0.51 -1.13 -2.98
C ASP A 67 1.76 -1.71 -3.67
N ALA A 68 2.89 -1.77 -2.97
CA ALA A 68 4.12 -2.39 -3.48
C ALA A 68 3.98 -3.90 -3.77
N CYS A 69 2.99 -4.57 -3.16
CA CYS A 69 2.72 -5.98 -3.38
C CYS A 69 2.26 -6.27 -4.82
N GLU A 70 1.67 -5.29 -5.52
CA GLU A 70 1.24 -5.45 -6.91
C GLU A 70 2.42 -5.76 -7.84
N ALA A 71 3.59 -5.18 -7.59
CA ALA A 71 4.82 -5.45 -8.34
C ALA A 71 5.28 -6.92 -8.22
N SER A 72 4.83 -7.62 -7.18
CA SER A 72 5.08 -9.06 -6.97
C SER A 72 3.92 -9.94 -7.45
N GLY A 73 2.91 -9.35 -8.10
CA GLY A 73 1.71 -10.04 -8.57
C GLY A 73 0.68 -10.33 -7.47
N LEU A 74 0.86 -9.78 -6.27
CA LEU A 74 -0.09 -9.93 -5.17
C LEU A 74 -1.04 -8.72 -5.14
N ASN A 75 -2.30 -8.95 -5.49
CA ASN A 75 -3.35 -7.97 -5.25
C ASN A 75 -3.77 -8.03 -3.78
N PHE A 76 -3.14 -7.19 -2.96
CA PHE A 76 -3.32 -7.20 -1.51
C PHE A 76 -4.69 -6.62 -1.12
N VAL A 77 -5.43 -7.37 -0.30
CA VAL A 77 -6.67 -6.87 0.33
C VAL A 77 -6.31 -6.22 1.66
N SER A 78 -6.73 -4.98 1.85
CA SER A 78 -6.39 -4.19 3.03
C SER A 78 -6.82 -4.86 4.34
N VAL A 79 -6.13 -4.58 5.44
CA VAL A 79 -6.39 -5.15 6.77
C VAL A 79 -6.81 -4.06 7.73
N LEU A 80 -7.87 -4.30 8.51
CA LEU A 80 -8.44 -3.37 9.47
C LEU A 80 -7.98 -3.71 10.90
N ASP A 81 -7.79 -2.69 11.73
CA ASP A 81 -7.53 -2.82 13.18
C ASP A 81 -8.81 -2.82 14.04
N ALA A 82 -9.96 -2.50 13.46
CA ALA A 82 -11.21 -2.33 14.18
C ALA A 82 -12.46 -2.57 13.32
N ILE A 83 -13.59 -2.86 13.97
CA ILE A 83 -14.92 -2.92 13.33
C ILE A 83 -15.99 -2.44 14.31
N GLN A 84 -17.22 -2.20 13.86
CA GLN A 84 -18.30 -1.82 14.77
C GLN A 84 -18.50 -2.89 15.85
N GLY A 85 -18.47 -2.46 17.11
CA GLY A 85 -18.49 -3.35 18.27
C GLY A 85 -17.11 -3.62 18.87
N ASP A 86 -16.03 -3.20 18.19
CA ASP A 86 -14.66 -3.30 18.67
C ASP A 86 -13.82 -2.09 18.22
N GLY A 87 -13.70 -1.07 19.07
CA GLY A 87 -12.77 0.05 18.86
C GLY A 87 -13.07 1.04 17.72
N PHE A 88 -14.17 0.85 16.96
CA PHE A 88 -14.44 1.61 15.74
C PHE A 88 -14.54 3.13 15.89
N ASN A 89 -13.83 3.82 15.01
CA ASN A 89 -13.89 5.23 14.66
C ASN A 89 -14.18 5.35 13.15
N PRO A 90 -14.98 6.32 12.68
CA PRO A 90 -15.22 6.50 11.24
C PRO A 90 -14.05 7.14 10.46
N ILE A 91 -13.01 7.63 11.14
CA ILE A 91 -11.79 8.21 10.57
C ILE A 91 -10.66 7.18 10.64
N TRP A 92 -10.01 6.97 9.50
CA TRP A 92 -9.02 5.92 9.31
C TRP A 92 -7.77 6.51 8.66
N GLU A 93 -6.60 6.15 9.17
CA GLU A 93 -5.30 6.44 8.57
C GLU A 93 -4.84 5.21 7.77
N GLU A 94 -4.39 5.40 6.53
CA GLU A 94 -3.75 4.32 5.79
C GLU A 94 -2.27 4.19 6.20
N VAL A 95 -1.83 2.95 6.39
CA VAL A 95 -0.41 2.62 6.62
C VAL A 95 0.04 1.63 5.57
N GLN A 96 1.14 1.95 4.87
CA GLN A 96 1.69 1.10 3.84
C GLN A 96 2.62 0.04 4.42
N ILE A 97 2.38 -1.20 4.01
CA ILE A 97 3.20 -2.37 4.25
C ILE A 97 4.20 -2.48 3.10
N ASN A 98 5.48 -2.59 3.46
CA ASN A 98 6.52 -2.99 2.53
C ASN A 98 7.20 -4.25 3.07
N PHE A 99 7.15 -5.35 2.32
CA PHE A 99 7.95 -6.53 2.62
C PHE A 99 9.44 -6.23 2.44
N ASN A 100 10.22 -6.50 3.47
CA ASN A 100 11.65 -6.24 3.47
C ASN A 100 12.40 -7.20 2.53
N PRO A 101 13.60 -6.84 2.05
CA PRO A 101 14.37 -7.69 1.16
C PRO A 101 14.57 -9.11 1.73
N GLY A 102 14.27 -10.12 0.91
CA GLY A 102 14.37 -11.53 1.30
C GLY A 102 13.04 -12.15 1.78
N PHE A 103 12.00 -11.34 2.00
CA PHE A 103 10.66 -11.81 2.31
C PHE A 103 9.76 -11.74 1.08
N GLN A 104 9.04 -12.83 0.81
CA GLN A 104 8.07 -12.86 -0.28
C GLN A 104 6.75 -12.24 0.20
N PRO A 105 6.16 -11.29 -0.55
CA PRO A 105 4.87 -10.73 -0.19
C PRO A 105 3.79 -11.80 -0.07
N VAL A 106 3.04 -11.75 1.03
CA VAL A 106 1.90 -12.62 1.33
C VAL A 106 0.71 -11.79 1.81
N GLN A 107 -0.50 -12.33 1.65
CA GLN A 107 -1.69 -11.72 2.25
C GLN A 107 -1.64 -11.91 3.78
N LEU A 108 -1.61 -10.82 4.52
CA LEU A 108 -1.85 -10.79 5.96
C LEU A 108 -3.35 -10.55 6.20
N THR A 109 -3.94 -11.13 7.23
CA THR A 109 -5.41 -11.12 7.37
C THR A 109 -5.91 -10.59 8.71
N SER A 110 -5.01 -10.17 9.60
CA SER A 110 -5.33 -9.51 10.86
C SER A 110 -4.26 -8.45 11.15
N ASP A 111 -4.64 -7.41 11.86
CA ASP A 111 -3.70 -6.41 12.40
C ASP A 111 -2.66 -7.08 13.30
N THR A 112 -3.04 -8.11 14.05
CA THR A 112 -2.13 -8.93 14.86
C THR A 112 -1.03 -9.57 14.00
N ASP A 113 -1.37 -10.13 12.83
CA ASP A 113 -0.37 -10.68 11.91
C ASP A 113 0.52 -9.58 11.32
N VAL A 114 -0.05 -8.41 11.01
CA VAL A 114 0.70 -7.24 10.52
C VAL A 114 1.72 -6.79 11.57
N LEU A 115 1.30 -6.59 12.81
CA LEU A 115 2.18 -6.15 13.90
C LEU A 115 3.22 -7.22 14.25
N ALA A 116 2.88 -8.50 14.16
CA ALA A 116 3.83 -9.59 14.34
C ALA A 116 4.90 -9.59 13.24
N ALA A 117 4.51 -9.43 11.97
CA ALA A 117 5.43 -9.35 10.84
C ALA A 117 6.32 -8.10 10.91
N ALA A 118 5.78 -6.97 11.37
CA ALA A 118 6.58 -5.76 11.58
C ALA A 118 7.60 -5.97 12.70
N THR A 119 7.19 -6.61 13.80
CA THR A 119 8.05 -6.93 14.95
C THR A 119 9.16 -7.93 14.59
N SER A 120 8.89 -8.90 13.71
CA SER A 120 9.88 -9.87 13.24
C SER A 120 10.86 -9.28 12.21
N GLY A 121 10.57 -8.08 11.69
CA GLY A 121 11.36 -7.44 10.64
C GLY A 121 11.06 -7.97 9.23
N GLU A 122 9.96 -8.70 9.05
CA GLU A 122 9.48 -9.17 7.74
C GLU A 122 8.97 -8.01 6.89
N ILE A 123 8.32 -7.03 7.53
CA ILE A 123 7.76 -5.86 6.88
C ILE A 123 8.22 -4.55 7.56
N THR A 124 8.15 -3.46 6.82
CA THR A 124 8.21 -2.09 7.32
C THR A 124 6.82 -1.46 7.17
N LEU A 125 6.38 -0.71 8.18
CA LEU A 125 5.15 0.07 8.17
C LEU A 125 5.49 1.54 7.94
N THR A 126 4.87 2.16 6.93
CA THR A 126 5.07 3.57 6.57
C THR A 126 3.75 4.30 6.66
N ASP A 127 3.70 5.33 7.50
CA ASP A 127 2.59 6.28 7.54
C ASP A 127 2.47 7.00 6.19
N THR A 128 1.27 7.02 5.61
CA THR A 128 1.01 7.69 4.33
C THR A 128 0.57 9.13 4.48
N GLU A 129 0.21 9.56 5.69
CA GLU A 129 -0.48 10.81 5.96
C GLU A 129 -1.86 10.93 5.29
N GLU A 130 -2.40 9.82 4.76
CA GLU A 130 -3.71 9.77 4.10
C GLU A 130 -4.81 9.31 5.05
N PHE A 131 -5.81 10.18 5.22
CA PHE A 131 -6.97 9.90 6.05
C PHE A 131 -8.21 9.63 5.23
N TYR A 132 -9.07 8.77 5.74
CA TYR A 132 -10.24 8.29 5.05
C TYR A 132 -11.44 8.26 5.98
N ARG A 133 -12.61 8.49 5.38
CA ARG A 133 -13.85 8.03 5.98
C ARG A 133 -14.00 6.56 5.63
N CYS A 134 -14.10 5.71 6.65
CA CYS A 134 -14.40 4.29 6.46
C CYS A 134 -15.67 3.89 7.21
N SER A 135 -16.38 2.90 6.68
CA SER A 135 -17.44 2.21 7.40
C SER A 135 -17.54 0.77 6.90
N VAL A 136 -17.70 -0.19 7.81
CA VAL A 136 -18.07 -1.56 7.41
C VAL A 136 -19.54 -1.57 7.03
N VAL A 137 -19.84 -2.01 5.81
CA VAL A 137 -21.19 -1.95 5.23
C VAL A 137 -21.81 -3.33 5.02
N GLY A 138 -21.06 -4.41 5.30
CA GLY A 138 -21.61 -5.76 5.29
C GLY A 138 -20.54 -6.85 5.40
N PRO A 139 -20.97 -8.13 5.48
CA PRO A 139 -20.06 -9.26 5.31
C PRO A 139 -19.36 -9.19 3.94
N GLY A 140 -18.21 -9.85 3.81
CA GLY A 140 -17.39 -9.84 2.60
C GLY A 140 -18.14 -10.23 1.31
N PRO A 141 -17.56 -9.95 0.12
CA PRO A 141 -18.17 -10.28 -1.15
C PRO A 141 -18.56 -11.76 -1.21
N LYS A 142 -19.77 -12.04 -1.72
CA LYS A 142 -20.27 -13.39 -1.97
C LYS A 142 -19.65 -14.01 -3.21
#